data_AF-A0A959JSS1-F1
#
_entry.id   AF-A0A959JSS1-F1
#
_cell.length_a   1.000
_cell.length_b   1.000
_cell.length_c   1.000
_cell.angle_alpha   90.00
_cell.angle_beta   90.00
_cell.angle_gamma   90.00
#
_symmetry.space_group_name_H-M   'P 1'
#
loop_
_entity.id
_entity.type
_entity.pdbx_description
1 polymer ?
#
loop_
_entity_poly.entity_id
_entity_poly.type
_entity_poly.pdbx_seq_one_letter_code
_entity_poly.pdbx_strand_id
1 'polypeptide(L)'
;MNYTTAQEAVQLIESGHNVYIHTAGATPNALVEAMTARHEELTNINLYHLHTEGPAPYTAPEYRKSFTINSFFLGPNCRVATNNGNANYIPCFLSEIPLMIRKKIVKIDVALIQVSPPDAHGFCSLGISVDATKAAIDMAKIIIAQVNPNMPRTHGDGLIHYKKFDACVRIETPLPELKPHALTDEEKKIGEFIADMIPDRATLQMGIGAIPDAVLSCLGNHKDLGVHTEMFSDGVIPLVQNGIITNKYKTIHPNVMVTGFILGSRKLYDFVDDNPFVRLLDIQYVNDTAVIRKLPDMI
;
A
#
# COMPACT_ATOMS: atom_id res chain seq x y z
N MET A 1 -16.23 19.01 5.36
CA MET A 1 -16.21 17.55 5.54
C MET A 1 -16.82 17.25 6.89
N ASN A 2 -17.84 16.40 6.95
CA ASN A 2 -18.58 16.12 8.19
C ASN A 2 -18.17 14.75 8.71
N TYR A 3 -17.61 14.70 9.92
CA TYR A 3 -17.18 13.46 10.53
C TYR A 3 -18.33 12.78 11.27
N THR A 4 -18.35 11.45 11.20
CA THR A 4 -19.26 10.56 11.94
C THR A 4 -18.43 9.54 12.72
N THR A 5 -19.07 8.71 13.53
CA THR A 5 -18.39 7.59 14.22
C THR A 5 -18.09 6.45 13.25
N ALA A 6 -17.15 5.57 13.59
CA ALA A 6 -16.89 4.36 12.79
C ALA A 6 -18.14 3.48 12.66
N GLN A 7 -18.89 3.33 13.75
CA GLN A 7 -20.12 2.53 13.83
C GLN A 7 -21.22 3.07 12.92
N GLU A 8 -21.41 4.39 12.86
CA GLU A 8 -22.36 5.05 11.96
C GLU A 8 -21.89 4.98 10.50
N ALA A 9 -20.60 5.22 10.23
CA ALA A 9 -20.05 5.20 8.88
C ALA A 9 -20.25 3.84 8.19
N VAL A 10 -19.96 2.75 8.91
CA VAL A 10 -20.09 1.39 8.37
C VAL A 10 -21.54 0.92 8.23
N GLN A 11 -22.56 1.70 8.63
CA GLN A 11 -23.97 1.38 8.37
C GLN A 11 -24.30 1.38 6.87
N LEU A 12 -23.49 2.06 6.05
CA LEU A 12 -23.60 2.04 4.59
C LEU A 12 -23.24 0.67 3.97
N ILE A 13 -22.70 -0.27 4.77
CA ILE A 13 -22.42 -1.64 4.33
C ILE A 13 -23.68 -2.48 4.56
N GLU A 14 -24.17 -3.09 3.47
CA GLU A 14 -25.35 -3.96 3.48
C GLU A 14 -24.97 -5.40 3.13
N SER A 15 -25.82 -6.35 3.53
CA SER A 15 -25.62 -7.77 3.21
C SER A 15 -25.47 -7.99 1.71
N GLY A 16 -24.53 -8.86 1.31
CA GLY A 16 -24.22 -9.14 -0.09
C GLY A 16 -23.23 -8.17 -0.74
N HIS A 17 -22.80 -7.10 -0.06
CA HIS A 17 -21.80 -6.19 -0.59
C HIS A 17 -20.42 -6.85 -0.76
N ASN A 18 -19.75 -6.48 -1.85
CA ASN A 18 -18.32 -6.72 -2.02
C ASN A 18 -17.54 -5.53 -1.47
N VAL A 19 -16.79 -5.74 -0.40
CA VAL A 19 -16.06 -4.70 0.32
C VAL A 19 -14.56 -4.84 0.05
N TYR A 20 -13.94 -3.78 -0.45
CA TYR A 20 -12.49 -3.68 -0.56
C TYR A 20 -11.91 -3.02 0.70
N ILE A 21 -10.82 -3.58 1.24
CA ILE A 21 -10.11 -3.01 2.39
C ILE A 21 -8.75 -2.49 1.92
N HIS A 22 -8.47 -1.20 2.18
CA HIS A 22 -7.17 -0.59 1.93
C HIS A 22 -6.06 -1.35 2.68
N THR A 23 -4.90 -1.42 2.06
CA THR A 23 -3.92 -2.50 2.20
C THR A 23 -2.65 -2.02 2.90
N ALA A 24 -1.78 -2.98 3.21
CA ALA A 24 -0.49 -2.79 3.86
C ALA A 24 -0.62 -1.90 5.11
N GLY A 25 0.29 -0.94 5.28
CA GLY A 25 0.25 0.00 6.41
C GLY A 25 -0.94 0.97 6.41
N ALA A 26 -1.73 1.02 5.34
CA ALA A 26 -2.90 1.90 5.22
C ALA A 26 -4.22 1.24 5.63
N THR A 27 -4.20 0.00 6.15
CA THR A 27 -5.42 -0.68 6.61
C THR A 27 -6.20 0.16 7.66
N PRO A 28 -7.48 0.52 7.39
CA PRO A 28 -8.28 1.35 8.27
C PRO A 28 -8.89 0.52 9.41
N ASN A 29 -8.05 0.13 10.36
CA ASN A 29 -8.41 -0.84 11.40
C ASN A 29 -9.68 -0.47 12.18
N ALA A 30 -9.92 0.83 12.47
CA ALA A 30 -11.15 1.24 13.17
C ALA A 30 -12.42 0.99 12.36
N LEU A 31 -12.37 1.17 11.03
CA LEU A 31 -13.49 0.84 10.14
C LEU A 31 -13.66 -0.67 10.01
N VAL A 32 -12.55 -1.42 9.93
CA VAL A 32 -12.56 -2.88 9.87
C VAL A 32 -13.21 -3.46 11.13
N GLU A 33 -12.79 -3.00 12.31
CA GLU A 33 -13.35 -3.43 13.60
C GLU A 33 -14.84 -3.09 13.72
N ALA A 34 -15.23 -1.86 13.36
CA ALA A 34 -16.63 -1.45 13.39
C ALA A 34 -17.51 -2.27 12.42
N MET A 35 -17.01 -2.59 11.22
CA MET A 35 -17.72 -3.48 10.28
C MET A 35 -17.82 -4.90 10.83
N THR A 36 -16.74 -5.47 11.35
CA THR A 36 -16.74 -6.84 11.89
C THR A 36 -17.68 -6.96 13.09
N ALA A 37 -17.80 -5.93 13.93
CA ALA A 37 -18.75 -5.91 15.04
C ALA A 37 -20.23 -6.05 14.61
N ARG A 38 -20.55 -5.76 13.35
CA ARG A 38 -21.90 -5.93 12.77
C ARG A 38 -22.16 -7.34 12.23
N HIS A 39 -21.35 -8.33 12.58
CA HIS A 39 -21.49 -9.69 12.02
C HIS A 39 -22.88 -10.32 12.24
N GLU A 40 -23.60 -9.96 13.32
CA GLU A 40 -24.97 -10.48 13.55
C GLU A 40 -26.01 -9.87 12.59
N GLU A 41 -25.75 -8.67 12.07
CA GLU A 41 -26.63 -7.94 11.16
C GLU A 41 -26.30 -8.23 9.68
N LEU A 42 -25.05 -8.57 9.39
CA LEU A 42 -24.53 -8.72 8.04
C LEU A 42 -24.41 -10.18 7.63
N THR A 43 -24.81 -10.48 6.39
CA THR A 43 -24.68 -11.79 5.76
C THR A 43 -24.08 -11.66 4.37
N ASN A 44 -23.31 -12.66 3.94
CA ASN A 44 -22.72 -12.74 2.60
C ASN A 44 -21.87 -11.52 2.18
N ILE A 45 -21.13 -10.92 3.11
CA ILE A 45 -20.15 -9.88 2.78
C ILE A 45 -18.91 -10.53 2.17
N ASN A 46 -18.52 -10.11 0.96
CA ASN A 46 -17.27 -10.57 0.36
C ASN A 46 -16.17 -9.53 0.59
N LEU A 47 -15.18 -9.87 1.42
CA LEU A 47 -14.03 -9.02 1.70
C LEU A 47 -12.93 -9.28 0.68
N TYR A 48 -12.47 -8.24 0.00
CA TYR A 48 -11.36 -8.27 -0.95
C TYR A 48 -10.21 -7.40 -0.44
N HIS A 49 -9.01 -7.98 -0.36
CA HIS A 49 -7.82 -7.24 0.07
C HIS A 49 -6.52 -7.92 -0.38
N LEU A 50 -5.43 -7.15 -0.38
CA LEU A 50 -4.07 -7.65 -0.45
C LEU A 50 -3.55 -7.90 0.97
N HIS A 51 -2.25 -7.74 1.21
CA HIS A 51 -1.71 -7.68 2.58
C HIS A 51 -2.49 -6.64 3.40
N THR A 52 -2.85 -6.95 4.65
CA THR A 52 -3.44 -6.00 5.60
C THR A 52 -2.67 -6.03 6.90
N GLU A 53 -2.40 -4.85 7.46
CA GLU A 53 -1.78 -4.72 8.79
C GLU A 53 -2.85 -4.65 9.88
N GLY A 54 -2.53 -5.20 11.05
CA GLY A 54 -3.45 -5.26 12.20
C GLY A 54 -4.14 -6.62 12.37
N PRO A 55 -5.13 -6.71 13.27
CA PRO A 55 -5.63 -7.98 13.78
C PRO A 55 -6.47 -8.80 12.78
N ALA A 56 -7.02 -8.17 11.72
CA ALA A 56 -7.94 -8.80 10.77
C ALA A 56 -9.05 -9.63 11.46
N PRO A 57 -9.86 -9.02 12.34
CA PRO A 57 -10.79 -9.74 13.22
C PRO A 57 -11.81 -10.57 12.44
N TYR A 58 -12.18 -10.14 11.23
CA TYR A 58 -13.06 -10.86 10.30
C TYR A 58 -12.59 -12.28 9.93
N THR A 59 -11.34 -12.64 10.24
CA THR A 59 -10.79 -13.99 10.02
C THR A 59 -11.18 -15.01 11.08
N ALA A 60 -11.78 -14.56 12.20
CA ALA A 60 -12.16 -15.44 13.28
C ALA A 60 -13.33 -16.38 12.88
N PRO A 61 -13.32 -17.67 13.26
CA PRO A 61 -14.32 -18.65 12.83
C PRO A 61 -15.77 -18.26 13.13
N GLU A 62 -16.01 -17.54 14.22
CA GLU A 62 -17.32 -17.05 14.64
C GLU A 62 -17.97 -16.10 13.62
N TYR A 63 -17.17 -15.38 12.82
CA TYR A 63 -17.67 -14.41 11.85
C TYR A 63 -17.85 -14.97 10.42
N ARG A 64 -17.57 -16.26 10.24
CA ARG A 64 -17.57 -16.95 8.94
C ARG A 64 -18.95 -17.00 8.25
N LYS A 65 -20.03 -16.85 9.01
CA LYS A 65 -21.40 -16.75 8.45
C LYS A 65 -21.64 -15.41 7.77
N SER A 66 -20.90 -14.39 8.18
CA SER A 66 -21.12 -13.00 7.78
C SER A 66 -20.13 -12.56 6.72
N PHE A 67 -18.86 -12.96 6.87
CA PHE A 67 -17.76 -12.56 6.00
C PHE A 67 -17.14 -13.74 5.27
N THR A 68 -17.06 -13.61 3.94
CA THR A 68 -16.24 -14.45 3.07
C THR A 68 -14.99 -13.68 2.66
N ILE A 69 -13.82 -14.21 3.01
CA ILE A 69 -12.53 -13.54 2.76
C ILE A 69 -11.98 -14.00 1.42
N ASN A 70 -11.62 -13.04 0.57
CA ASN A 70 -11.05 -13.26 -0.75
C ASN A 70 -9.76 -12.45 -0.86
N SER A 71 -8.64 -13.06 -0.47
CA SER A 71 -7.35 -12.38 -0.45
C SER A 71 -6.58 -12.59 -1.74
N PHE A 72 -6.05 -11.51 -2.31
CA PHE A 72 -5.09 -11.57 -3.43
C PHE A 72 -3.65 -11.74 -2.95
N PHE A 73 -3.37 -11.43 -1.67
CA PHE A 73 -2.06 -11.60 -1.05
C PHE A 73 -2.20 -11.77 0.47
N LEU A 74 -1.63 -12.84 1.03
CA LEU A 74 -1.85 -13.23 2.42
C LEU A 74 -0.86 -12.57 3.39
N GLY A 75 -1.38 -11.78 4.33
CA GLY A 75 -0.64 -11.36 5.52
C GLY A 75 -0.59 -12.43 6.60
N PRO A 76 0.34 -12.32 7.58
CA PRO A 76 0.45 -13.26 8.70
C PRO A 76 -0.87 -13.47 9.43
N ASN A 77 -1.65 -12.39 9.60
CA ASN A 77 -2.97 -12.38 10.22
C ASN A 77 -4.03 -13.24 9.50
N CYS A 78 -3.86 -13.53 8.20
CA CYS A 78 -4.83 -14.30 7.41
C CYS A 78 -4.39 -15.74 7.10
N ARG A 79 -3.12 -16.11 7.37
CA ARG A 79 -2.55 -17.42 6.99
C ARG A 79 -3.22 -18.58 7.70
N VAL A 80 -3.47 -18.46 9.00
CA VAL A 80 -4.13 -19.52 9.79
C VAL A 80 -5.55 -19.77 9.28
N ALA A 81 -6.31 -18.70 9.04
CA ALA A 81 -7.65 -18.81 8.47
C ALA A 81 -7.60 -19.51 7.09
N THR A 82 -6.69 -19.11 6.21
CA THR A 82 -6.55 -19.74 4.88
C THR A 82 -6.22 -21.23 4.98
N ASN A 83 -5.24 -21.61 5.81
CA ASN A 83 -4.82 -23.01 5.98
C ASN A 83 -5.94 -23.90 6.54
N ASN A 84 -6.82 -23.32 7.35
CA ASN A 84 -7.97 -24.02 7.92
C ASN A 84 -9.20 -24.02 6.98
N GLY A 85 -9.03 -23.58 5.74
CA GLY A 85 -10.12 -23.42 4.76
C GLY A 85 -11.06 -22.26 5.07
N ASN A 86 -10.70 -21.39 6.02
CA ASN A 86 -11.53 -20.31 6.52
C ASN A 86 -11.46 -19.00 5.70
N ALA A 87 -10.51 -18.90 4.78
CA ALA A 87 -10.36 -17.78 3.85
C ALA A 87 -9.96 -18.29 2.46
N ASN A 88 -10.39 -17.59 1.41
CA ASN A 88 -10.02 -17.89 0.03
C ASN A 88 -8.76 -17.11 -0.35
N TYR A 89 -7.91 -17.74 -1.16
CA TYR A 89 -6.78 -17.12 -1.83
C TYR A 89 -7.02 -17.10 -3.34
N ILE A 90 -6.89 -15.92 -3.95
CA ILE A 90 -7.06 -15.71 -5.39
C ILE A 90 -5.66 -15.47 -6.00
N PRO A 91 -5.05 -16.48 -6.63
CA PRO A 91 -3.74 -16.32 -7.24
C PRO A 91 -3.85 -15.43 -8.48
N CYS A 92 -3.14 -14.30 -8.47
CA CYS A 92 -3.02 -13.40 -9.60
C CYS A 92 -1.75 -12.54 -9.48
N PHE A 93 -1.32 -11.94 -10.58
CA PHE A 93 -0.27 -10.93 -10.54
C PHE A 93 -0.82 -9.63 -9.96
N LEU A 94 0.02 -8.95 -9.16
CA LEU A 94 -0.36 -7.69 -8.51
C LEU A 94 -0.82 -6.62 -9.52
N SER A 95 -0.14 -6.50 -10.66
CA SER A 95 -0.49 -5.58 -11.75
C SER A 95 -1.85 -5.88 -12.41
N GLU A 96 -2.36 -7.11 -12.29
CA GLU A 96 -3.62 -7.53 -12.89
C GLU A 96 -4.83 -7.27 -11.97
N ILE A 97 -4.62 -7.07 -10.66
CA ILE A 97 -5.69 -6.81 -9.69
C ILE A 97 -6.48 -5.55 -10.07
N PRO A 98 -5.84 -4.39 -10.37
CA PRO A 98 -6.56 -3.22 -10.90
C PRO A 98 -7.39 -3.52 -12.15
N LEU A 99 -6.86 -4.35 -13.07
CA LEU A 99 -7.56 -4.73 -14.30
C LEU A 99 -8.80 -5.56 -13.99
N MET A 100 -8.69 -6.53 -13.08
CA MET A 100 -9.82 -7.35 -12.62
C MET A 100 -10.94 -6.50 -12.01
N ILE A 101 -10.57 -5.49 -11.22
CA ILE A 101 -11.52 -4.55 -10.60
C ILE A 101 -12.18 -3.66 -11.67
N ARG A 102 -11.39 -3.02 -12.54
CA ARG A 102 -11.88 -2.12 -13.61
C ARG A 102 -12.77 -2.83 -14.63
N LYS A 103 -12.44 -4.07 -14.96
CA LYS A 103 -13.27 -4.93 -15.83
C LYS A 103 -14.46 -5.57 -15.12
N LYS A 104 -14.66 -5.28 -13.82
CA LYS A 104 -15.76 -5.80 -13.00
C LYS A 104 -15.79 -7.33 -12.93
N ILE A 105 -14.64 -7.99 -13.12
CA ILE A 105 -14.45 -9.41 -12.79
C ILE A 105 -14.55 -9.55 -11.27
N VAL A 106 -13.91 -8.63 -10.55
CA VAL A 106 -14.10 -8.40 -9.13
C VAL A 106 -14.87 -7.09 -8.99
N LYS A 107 -16.17 -7.17 -8.69
CA LYS A 107 -16.99 -5.99 -8.43
C LYS A 107 -16.73 -5.51 -7.02
N ILE A 108 -16.53 -4.21 -6.83
CA ILE A 108 -16.40 -3.58 -5.53
C ILE A 108 -17.60 -2.67 -5.33
N ASP A 109 -18.37 -2.90 -4.27
CA ASP A 109 -19.50 -2.04 -3.91
C ASP A 109 -19.07 -0.97 -2.91
N VAL A 110 -18.26 -1.36 -1.91
CA VAL A 110 -17.75 -0.47 -0.86
C VAL A 110 -16.23 -0.51 -0.80
N ALA A 111 -15.57 0.65 -0.70
CA ALA A 111 -14.14 0.74 -0.39
C ALA A 111 -13.94 1.36 1.00
N LEU A 112 -13.30 0.61 1.91
CA LEU A 112 -12.83 1.11 3.19
C LEU A 112 -11.39 1.60 3.02
N ILE A 113 -11.16 2.90 3.17
CA ILE A 113 -9.85 3.51 2.96
C ILE A 113 -9.39 4.31 4.16
N GLN A 114 -8.08 4.35 4.39
CA GLN A 114 -7.44 5.35 5.24
C GLN A 114 -6.77 6.43 4.37
N VAL A 115 -6.87 7.70 4.78
CA VAL A 115 -6.33 8.86 4.06
C VAL A 115 -5.75 9.92 4.99
N SER A 116 -4.91 10.80 4.45
CA SER A 116 -4.48 12.03 5.12
C SER A 116 -5.61 13.06 5.22
N PRO A 117 -5.49 14.08 6.11
CA PRO A 117 -6.42 15.21 6.12
C PRO A 117 -6.48 15.92 4.76
N PRO A 118 -7.61 16.52 4.40
CA PRO A 118 -7.71 17.28 3.16
C PRO A 118 -6.83 18.53 3.23
N ASP A 119 -6.19 18.85 2.11
CA ASP A 119 -5.52 20.14 1.93
C ASP A 119 -6.52 21.29 1.75
N ALA A 120 -5.99 22.50 1.52
CA ALA A 120 -6.78 23.72 1.30
C ALA A 120 -7.72 23.63 0.08
N HIS A 121 -7.47 22.70 -0.84
CA HIS A 121 -8.28 22.47 -2.04
C HIS A 121 -9.24 21.28 -1.89
N GLY A 122 -9.26 20.64 -0.72
CA GLY A 122 -10.14 19.52 -0.42
C GLY A 122 -9.61 18.16 -0.84
N PHE A 123 -8.33 18.02 -1.21
CA PHE A 123 -7.73 16.74 -1.57
C PHE A 123 -7.07 16.09 -0.36
N CYS A 124 -7.51 14.88 -0.06
CA CYS A 124 -6.82 13.92 0.78
C CYS A 124 -5.83 13.11 -0.06
N SER A 125 -4.90 12.41 0.59
CA SER A 125 -4.04 11.40 -0.04
C SER A 125 -4.29 10.02 0.55
N LEU A 126 -4.27 8.96 -0.28
CA LEU A 126 -4.19 7.56 0.17
C LEU A 126 -2.90 7.28 0.96
N GLY A 127 -1.92 8.19 0.87
CA GLY A 127 -0.71 8.16 1.68
C GLY A 127 0.20 7.01 1.29
N ILE A 128 0.55 6.14 2.23
CA ILE A 128 1.61 5.15 2.06
C ILE A 128 1.25 3.95 1.17
N SER A 129 -0.01 3.82 0.76
CA SER A 129 -0.44 2.76 -0.16
C SER A 129 -1.37 3.35 -1.22
N VAL A 130 -1.02 3.22 -2.50
CA VAL A 130 -1.91 3.56 -3.62
C VAL A 130 -2.35 2.29 -4.32
N ASP A 131 -1.35 1.45 -4.59
CA ASP A 131 -1.44 0.08 -5.05
C ASP A 131 -2.66 -0.25 -5.95
N ALA A 132 -3.39 -1.33 -5.65
CA ALA A 132 -4.68 -1.63 -6.29
C ALA A 132 -5.86 -0.85 -5.67
N THR A 133 -5.65 -0.17 -4.54
CA THR A 133 -6.66 0.65 -3.88
C THR A 133 -7.15 1.76 -4.79
N LYS A 134 -6.29 2.31 -5.65
CA LYS A 134 -6.68 3.30 -6.66
C LYS A 134 -7.81 2.77 -7.57
N ALA A 135 -7.69 1.53 -8.05
CA ALA A 135 -8.73 0.92 -8.86
C ALA A 135 -10.00 0.62 -8.05
N ALA A 136 -9.86 0.23 -6.77
CA ALA A 136 -11.00 0.01 -5.89
C ALA A 136 -11.82 1.29 -5.68
N ILE A 137 -11.18 2.43 -5.38
CA ILE A 137 -11.89 3.70 -5.18
C ILE A 137 -12.49 4.28 -6.47
N ASP A 138 -11.90 3.99 -7.63
CA ASP A 138 -12.44 4.43 -8.92
C ASP A 138 -13.73 3.67 -9.29
N MET A 139 -13.86 2.43 -8.82
CA MET A 139 -14.93 1.51 -9.22
C MET A 139 -15.99 1.28 -8.14
N ALA A 140 -15.68 1.57 -6.87
CA ALA A 140 -16.61 1.45 -5.76
C ALA A 140 -17.78 2.42 -5.90
N LYS A 141 -18.95 2.01 -5.42
CA LYS A 141 -20.14 2.87 -5.35
C LYS A 141 -20.14 3.72 -4.09
N ILE A 142 -19.59 3.17 -3.01
CA ILE A 142 -19.53 3.79 -1.69
C ILE A 142 -18.07 3.83 -1.23
N ILE A 143 -17.60 5.00 -0.81
CA ILE A 143 -16.26 5.19 -0.25
C ILE A 143 -16.40 5.66 1.21
N ILE A 144 -15.89 4.86 2.14
CA ILE A 144 -15.87 5.15 3.57
C ILE A 144 -14.42 5.43 3.97
N ALA A 145 -14.14 6.68 4.36
CA ALA A 145 -12.78 7.15 4.61
C ALA A 145 -12.47 7.33 6.10
N GLN A 146 -11.40 6.70 6.57
CA GLN A 146 -10.74 7.00 7.84
C GLN A 146 -9.68 8.08 7.61
N VAL A 147 -9.95 9.29 8.05
CA VAL A 147 -8.99 10.40 8.00
C VAL A 147 -8.08 10.32 9.22
N ASN A 148 -6.79 10.08 8.96
CA ASN A 148 -5.75 9.98 9.98
C ASN A 148 -4.68 11.06 9.77
N PRO A 149 -4.51 12.02 10.72
CA PRO A 149 -3.45 13.03 10.65
C PRO A 149 -2.03 12.46 10.54
N ASN A 150 -1.80 11.22 10.97
CA ASN A 150 -0.49 10.56 10.86
C ASN A 150 -0.21 9.96 9.47
N MET A 151 -1.22 9.91 8.58
CA MET A 151 -1.06 9.46 7.21
C MET A 151 -0.34 10.55 6.39
N PRO A 152 0.86 10.30 5.85
CA PRO A 152 1.58 11.28 5.06
C PRO A 152 0.81 11.61 3.78
N ARG A 153 0.91 12.86 3.35
CA ARG A 153 0.37 13.35 2.09
C ARG A 153 1.35 13.06 0.96
N THR A 154 1.35 11.83 0.45
CA THR A 154 2.18 11.45 -0.69
C THR A 154 1.65 12.03 -2.01
N HIS A 155 2.55 12.31 -2.97
CA HIS A 155 2.19 12.71 -4.33
C HIS A 155 1.97 11.50 -5.23
N GLY A 156 1.30 11.70 -6.36
CA GLY A 156 1.04 10.66 -7.36
C GLY A 156 -0.47 10.46 -7.56
N ASP A 157 -0.88 9.21 -7.76
CA ASP A 157 -2.25 8.88 -8.17
C ASP A 157 -3.21 8.74 -6.98
N GLY A 158 -2.68 8.75 -5.76
CA GLY A 158 -3.43 8.60 -4.50
C GLY A 158 -4.24 9.82 -4.06
N LEU A 159 -4.32 10.90 -4.85
CA LEU A 159 -5.06 12.10 -4.47
C LEU A 159 -6.56 11.93 -4.73
N ILE A 160 -7.37 12.14 -3.70
CA ILE A 160 -8.83 12.01 -3.76
C ILE A 160 -9.51 13.19 -3.06
N HIS A 161 -10.44 13.84 -3.75
CA HIS A 161 -11.19 14.96 -3.19
C HIS A 161 -12.24 14.46 -2.18
N TYR A 162 -12.35 15.08 -1.00
CA TYR A 162 -13.22 14.57 0.09
C TYR A 162 -14.70 14.45 -0.29
N LYS A 163 -15.17 15.20 -1.29
CA LYS A 163 -16.54 15.09 -1.85
C LYS A 163 -16.83 13.73 -2.51
N LYS A 164 -15.82 12.89 -2.73
CA LYS A 164 -15.98 11.51 -3.19
C LYS A 164 -16.31 10.54 -2.05
N PHE A 165 -16.20 10.96 -0.79
CA PHE A 165 -16.50 10.11 0.36
C PHE A 165 -17.99 10.18 0.68
N ASP A 166 -18.61 9.02 0.86
CA ASP A 166 -20.00 8.89 1.30
C ASP A 166 -20.10 8.97 2.82
N ALA A 167 -19.06 8.52 3.53
CA ALA A 167 -18.88 8.73 4.95
C ALA A 167 -17.40 8.94 5.28
N CYS A 168 -17.13 9.73 6.31
CA CYS A 168 -15.76 9.89 6.81
C CYS A 168 -15.71 9.95 8.33
N VAL A 169 -14.66 9.35 8.88
CA VAL A 169 -14.38 9.31 10.31
C VAL A 169 -13.00 9.91 10.56
N ARG A 170 -12.80 10.55 11.72
CA ARG A 170 -11.48 11.08 12.10
C ARG A 170 -10.91 10.19 13.19
N ILE A 171 -9.82 9.50 12.90
CA ILE A 171 -9.14 8.60 13.84
C ILE A 171 -7.65 8.89 13.77
N GLU A 172 -7.09 9.37 14.88
CA GLU A 172 -5.67 9.63 15.00
C GLU A 172 -4.99 8.42 15.63
N THR A 173 -4.33 7.62 14.80
CA THR A 173 -3.61 6.41 15.23
C THR A 173 -2.24 6.37 14.56
N PRO A 174 -1.19 5.89 15.25
CA PRO A 174 0.08 5.61 14.59
C PRO A 174 -0.10 4.65 13.42
N LEU A 175 0.67 4.85 12.36
CA LEU A 175 0.77 3.87 11.27
C LEU A 175 1.63 2.70 11.71
N PRO A 176 1.41 1.48 11.19
CA PRO A 176 2.31 0.35 11.41
C PRO A 176 3.73 0.71 10.97
N GLU A 177 4.72 0.35 11.78
CA GLU A 177 6.13 0.62 11.49
C GLU A 177 6.92 -0.68 11.38
N LEU A 178 7.78 -0.76 10.36
CA LEU A 178 8.80 -1.79 10.25
C LEU A 178 10.11 -1.24 10.81
N LYS A 179 10.59 -1.83 11.92
CA LYS A 179 11.83 -1.40 12.54
C LYS A 179 13.03 -2.03 11.82
N PRO A 180 14.06 -1.25 11.47
CA PRO A 180 15.32 -1.79 11.00
C PRO A 180 15.93 -2.71 12.06
N HIS A 181 16.57 -3.78 11.62
CA HIS A 181 17.37 -4.66 12.47
C HIS A 181 18.84 -4.59 12.05
N ALA A 182 19.73 -5.00 12.95
CA ALA A 182 21.15 -5.07 12.62
C ALA A 182 21.40 -6.20 11.62
N LEU A 183 22.14 -5.91 10.55
CA LEU A 183 22.49 -6.88 9.53
C LEU A 183 23.49 -7.90 10.05
N THR A 184 23.26 -9.16 9.73
CA THR A 184 24.22 -10.25 9.94
C THR A 184 25.39 -10.13 8.95
N ASP A 185 26.45 -10.90 9.19
CA ASP A 185 27.60 -10.90 8.29
C ASP A 185 27.28 -11.59 6.96
N GLU A 186 26.40 -12.60 6.98
CA GLU A 186 25.88 -13.24 5.78
C GLU A 186 25.06 -12.25 4.92
N GLU A 187 24.18 -11.46 5.54
CA GLU A 187 23.36 -10.45 4.85
C GLU A 187 24.23 -9.36 4.22
N LYS A 188 25.23 -8.87 4.95
CA LYS A 188 26.22 -7.92 4.40
C LYS A 188 26.95 -8.52 3.21
N LYS A 189 27.38 -9.78 3.31
CA LYS A 189 28.10 -10.45 2.22
C LYS A 189 27.24 -10.60 0.97
N ILE A 190 25.96 -10.92 1.12
CA ILE A 190 24.99 -10.92 0.01
C ILE A 190 24.84 -9.51 -0.57
N GLY A 191 24.73 -8.50 0.30
CA GLY A 191 24.66 -7.10 -0.09
C GLY A 191 25.84 -6.66 -0.96
N GLU A 192 27.06 -6.99 -0.55
CA GLU A 192 28.29 -6.72 -1.31
C GLU A 192 28.27 -7.37 -2.70
N PHE A 193 27.92 -8.66 -2.77
CA PHE A 193 27.89 -9.37 -4.06
C PHE A 193 26.88 -8.80 -5.04
N ILE A 194 25.70 -8.39 -4.56
CA ILE A 194 24.67 -7.78 -5.41
C ILE A 194 25.09 -6.35 -5.80
N ALA A 195 25.66 -5.58 -4.87
CA ALA A 195 26.12 -4.22 -5.15
C ALA A 195 27.18 -4.19 -6.26
N ASP A 196 28.10 -5.16 -6.30
CA ASP A 196 29.10 -5.28 -7.37
C ASP A 196 28.49 -5.52 -8.77
N MET A 197 27.24 -6.01 -8.84
CA MET A 197 26.53 -6.24 -10.09
C MET A 197 25.72 -5.03 -10.56
N ILE A 198 25.58 -3.99 -9.73
CA ILE A 198 24.78 -2.81 -10.02
C ILE A 198 25.66 -1.75 -10.70
N PRO A 199 25.43 -1.41 -11.98
CA PRO A 199 26.16 -0.32 -12.60
C PRO A 199 25.68 1.05 -12.09
N ASP A 200 26.53 2.07 -12.22
CA ASP A 200 26.10 3.46 -12.10
C ASP A 200 24.89 3.72 -13.03
N ARG A 201 23.95 4.57 -12.59
CA ARG A 201 22.73 4.96 -13.31
C ARG A 201 21.69 3.85 -13.52
N ALA A 202 21.88 2.68 -12.92
CA ALA A 202 20.86 1.63 -12.88
C ALA A 202 19.53 2.13 -12.29
N THR A 203 18.42 1.53 -12.72
CA THR A 203 17.09 1.76 -12.11
C THR A 203 16.75 0.60 -11.21
N LEU A 204 16.61 0.86 -9.91
CA LEU A 204 16.42 -0.17 -8.91
C LEU A 204 14.95 -0.49 -8.65
N GLN A 205 14.65 -1.78 -8.58
CA GLN A 205 13.50 -2.38 -7.89
C GLN A 205 13.99 -3.23 -6.74
N MET A 206 13.38 -3.06 -5.58
CA MET A 206 13.74 -3.82 -4.38
C MET A 206 12.51 -4.11 -3.52
N GLY A 207 12.66 -5.03 -2.58
CA GLY A 207 11.66 -5.29 -1.56
C GLY A 207 12.02 -4.62 -0.23
N ILE A 208 11.53 -5.22 0.85
CA ILE A 208 11.85 -4.85 2.23
C ILE A 208 12.60 -5.97 2.94
N GLY A 209 13.27 -5.63 4.03
CA GLY A 209 13.96 -6.58 4.90
C GLY A 209 15.47 -6.56 4.75
N ALA A 210 16.12 -7.50 5.43
CA ALA A 210 17.56 -7.48 5.67
C ALA A 210 18.41 -7.42 4.40
N ILE A 211 18.06 -8.24 3.40
CA ILE A 211 18.85 -8.36 2.17
C ILE A 211 18.76 -7.05 1.34
N PRO A 212 17.57 -6.51 1.01
CA PRO A 212 17.48 -5.19 0.38
C PRO A 212 18.22 -4.08 1.14
N ASP A 213 18.09 -4.03 2.48
CA ASP A 213 18.77 -3.04 3.31
C ASP A 213 20.30 -3.20 3.24
N ALA A 214 20.81 -4.44 3.23
CA ALA A 214 22.22 -4.74 3.06
C ALA A 214 22.75 -4.28 1.71
N VAL A 215 22.03 -4.56 0.61
CA VAL A 215 22.39 -4.08 -0.72
C VAL A 215 22.49 -2.56 -0.72
N LEU A 216 21.45 -1.86 -0.25
CA LEU A 216 21.42 -0.40 -0.20
C LEU A 216 22.56 0.19 0.62
N SER A 217 22.96 -0.45 1.73
CA SER A 217 24.09 -0.02 2.56
C SER A 217 25.43 -0.05 1.82
N CYS A 218 25.57 -0.91 0.80
CA CYS A 218 26.76 -1.04 -0.02
C CYS A 218 26.76 -0.10 -1.24
N LEU A 219 25.66 0.60 -1.54
CA LEU A 219 25.55 1.44 -2.73
C LEU A 219 26.16 2.84 -2.60
N GLY A 220 26.76 3.19 -1.46
CA GLY A 220 27.23 4.55 -1.16
C GLY A 220 28.27 5.15 -2.13
N ASN A 221 28.91 4.33 -2.98
CA ASN A 221 29.87 4.78 -3.99
C ASN A 221 29.31 4.86 -5.42
N HIS A 222 28.05 4.45 -5.63
CA HIS A 222 27.39 4.48 -6.93
C HIS A 222 26.96 5.91 -7.28
N LYS A 223 26.60 6.14 -8.54
CA LYS A 223 26.22 7.47 -9.02
C LYS A 223 24.91 7.44 -9.78
N ASP A 224 24.10 8.44 -9.51
CA ASP A 224 22.91 8.79 -10.29
C ASP A 224 21.90 7.65 -10.47
N LEU A 225 21.74 6.80 -9.45
CA LEU A 225 20.80 5.69 -9.45
C LEU A 225 19.35 6.20 -9.58
N GLY A 226 18.50 5.37 -10.20
CA GLY A 226 17.07 5.55 -10.28
C GLY A 226 16.31 4.57 -9.39
N VAL A 227 15.06 4.88 -9.07
CA VAL A 227 14.13 4.01 -8.34
C VAL A 227 12.80 3.96 -9.08
N HIS A 228 12.42 2.76 -9.49
CA HIS A 228 11.08 2.41 -9.95
C HIS A 228 10.78 1.03 -9.40
N THR A 229 10.03 0.98 -8.31
CA THR A 229 9.91 -0.24 -7.51
C THR A 229 8.46 -0.49 -7.14
N GLU A 230 8.10 -1.74 -6.83
CA GLU A 230 6.79 -2.03 -6.23
C GLU A 230 6.66 -1.32 -4.87
N MET A 231 7.70 -1.46 -4.03
CA MET A 231 7.79 -0.83 -2.72
C MET A 231 9.25 -0.52 -2.33
N PHE A 232 9.45 0.32 -1.30
CA PHE A 232 10.74 0.51 -0.65
C PHE A 232 10.58 0.81 0.86
N SER A 233 11.69 0.71 1.58
CA SER A 233 11.81 1.00 3.03
C SER A 233 12.89 2.06 3.29
N ASP A 234 13.26 2.25 4.56
CA ASP A 234 14.19 3.25 5.08
C ASP A 234 15.56 3.32 4.37
N GLY A 235 16.06 2.21 3.83
CA GLY A 235 17.40 2.11 3.24
C GLY A 235 17.66 3.08 2.08
N VAL A 236 16.62 3.58 1.40
CA VAL A 236 16.79 4.55 0.30
C VAL A 236 17.14 5.95 0.81
N ILE A 237 16.76 6.31 2.04
CA ILE A 237 16.82 7.69 2.54
C ILE A 237 18.25 8.22 2.55
N PRO A 238 19.26 7.51 3.11
CA PRO A 238 20.65 7.98 3.08
C PRO A 238 21.19 8.12 1.66
N LEU A 239 20.80 7.23 0.73
CA LEU A 239 21.26 7.28 -0.66
C LEU A 239 20.69 8.50 -1.40
N VAL A 240 19.44 8.87 -1.13
CA VAL A 240 18.85 10.11 -1.65
C VAL A 240 19.55 11.33 -1.05
N GLN A 241 19.71 11.36 0.28
CA GLN A 241 20.32 12.49 0.98
C GLN A 241 21.77 12.75 0.56
N ASN A 242 22.51 11.69 0.20
CA ASN A 242 23.89 11.76 -0.28
C ASN A 242 24.01 11.97 -1.79
N GLY A 243 22.90 12.15 -2.52
CA GLY A 243 22.91 12.38 -3.96
C GLY A 243 23.28 11.14 -4.81
N ILE A 244 23.19 9.95 -4.22
CA ILE A 244 23.45 8.67 -4.90
C ILE A 244 22.24 8.28 -5.74
N ILE A 245 21.03 8.39 -5.18
CA ILE A 245 19.77 8.24 -5.92
C ILE A 245 19.33 9.62 -6.41
N THR A 246 19.35 9.83 -7.73
CA THR A 246 18.95 11.10 -8.35
C THR A 246 17.78 10.95 -9.31
N ASN A 247 17.50 9.73 -9.79
CA ASN A 247 16.49 9.44 -10.83
C ASN A 247 16.72 10.18 -12.15
N LYS A 248 17.87 10.83 -12.35
CA LYS A 248 18.14 11.72 -13.48
C LYS A 248 18.12 11.01 -14.83
N TYR A 249 18.58 9.76 -14.88
CA TYR A 249 18.73 9.00 -16.12
C TYR A 249 17.55 8.07 -16.43
N LYS A 250 16.53 8.03 -15.58
CA LYS A 250 15.29 7.31 -15.91
C LYS A 250 14.66 7.93 -17.15
N THR A 251 14.30 7.10 -18.13
CA THR A 251 13.64 7.51 -19.38
C THR A 251 12.18 7.94 -19.16
N ILE A 252 11.55 7.40 -18.13
CA ILE A 252 10.20 7.73 -17.67
C ILE A 252 10.25 8.17 -16.21
N HIS A 253 9.48 9.19 -15.84
CA HIS A 253 9.55 9.84 -14.52
C HIS A 253 10.99 10.24 -14.10
N PRO A 254 11.72 11.02 -14.93
CA PRO A 254 13.03 11.52 -14.55
C PRO A 254 12.94 12.38 -13.28
N ASN A 255 13.99 12.32 -12.46
CA ASN A 255 14.14 13.08 -11.21
C ASN A 255 13.13 12.74 -10.10
N VAL A 256 12.40 11.63 -10.22
CA VAL A 256 11.39 11.22 -9.24
C VAL A 256 11.46 9.71 -8.98
N MET A 257 11.41 9.32 -7.71
CA MET A 257 11.21 7.93 -7.29
C MET A 257 9.75 7.52 -7.53
N VAL A 258 9.56 6.36 -8.14
CA VAL A 258 8.22 5.80 -8.40
C VAL A 258 8.03 4.54 -7.58
N THR A 259 6.90 4.46 -6.88
CA THR A 259 6.50 3.26 -6.11
C THR A 259 4.99 3.04 -6.13
N GLY A 260 4.52 1.85 -5.75
CA GLY A 260 3.08 1.58 -5.58
C GLY A 260 2.60 1.76 -4.13
N PHE A 261 3.45 1.37 -3.18
CA PHE A 261 3.23 1.52 -1.75
C PHE A 261 4.59 1.56 -1.01
N ILE A 262 4.57 1.86 0.29
CA ILE A 262 5.76 1.88 1.15
C ILE A 262 5.42 1.28 2.53
N LEU A 263 6.44 0.75 3.20
CA LEU A 263 6.37 0.28 4.58
C LEU A 263 7.76 0.45 5.21
N GLY A 264 7.83 1.08 6.38
CA GLY A 264 9.09 1.39 7.04
C GLY A 264 8.87 2.03 8.39
N SER A 265 9.85 2.79 8.88
CA SER A 265 9.75 3.54 10.13
C SER A 265 9.01 4.87 9.97
N ARG A 266 8.74 5.55 11.09
CA ARG A 266 8.25 6.94 11.08
C ARG A 266 9.15 7.89 10.26
N LYS A 267 10.47 7.66 10.24
CA LYS A 267 11.41 8.47 9.45
C LYS A 267 11.11 8.39 7.95
N LEU A 268 10.73 7.20 7.46
CA LEU A 268 10.33 7.02 6.07
C LEU A 268 9.02 7.75 5.78
N TYR A 269 8.05 7.66 6.67
CA TYR A 269 6.77 8.34 6.51
C TYR A 269 6.92 9.86 6.51
N ASP A 270 7.81 10.41 7.35
CA ASP A 270 8.15 11.85 7.34
C ASP A 270 8.88 12.24 6.06
N PHE A 271 9.76 11.38 5.55
CA PHE A 271 10.51 11.64 4.32
C PHE A 271 9.62 11.72 3.08
N VAL A 272 8.53 10.94 3.00
CA VAL A 272 7.61 10.96 1.84
C VAL A 272 6.48 11.98 1.95
N ASP A 273 6.26 12.54 3.14
CA ASP A 273 5.19 13.50 3.39
C ASP A 273 5.41 14.80 2.59
N ASP A 274 4.49 15.11 1.69
CA ASP A 274 4.52 16.26 0.78
C ASP A 274 5.87 16.43 0.02
N ASN A 275 6.54 15.31 -0.26
CA ASN A 275 7.83 15.31 -0.94
C ASN A 275 7.67 15.06 -2.44
N PRO A 276 7.88 16.07 -3.31
CA PRO A 276 7.70 15.93 -4.76
C PRO A 276 8.71 14.99 -5.42
N PHE A 277 9.78 14.60 -4.72
CA PHE A 277 10.75 13.61 -5.18
C PHE A 277 10.20 12.18 -5.19
N VAL A 278 9.05 11.94 -4.55
CA VAL A 278 8.43 10.61 -4.42
C VAL A 278 7.02 10.63 -4.99
N ARG A 279 6.71 9.69 -5.88
CA ARG A 279 5.36 9.50 -6.42
C ARG A 279 4.88 8.08 -6.22
N LEU A 280 3.74 7.96 -5.55
CA LEU A 280 3.01 6.71 -5.39
C LEU A 280 1.96 6.61 -6.50
N LEU A 281 2.09 5.62 -7.36
CA LEU A 281 1.26 5.43 -8.55
C LEU A 281 0.46 4.14 -8.46
N ASP A 282 -0.56 4.03 -9.31
CA ASP A 282 -1.31 2.80 -9.49
C ASP A 282 -0.39 1.60 -9.81
N ILE A 283 -0.59 0.49 -9.10
CA ILE A 283 0.24 -0.70 -9.30
C ILE A 283 0.09 -1.32 -10.68
N GLN A 284 -1.03 -1.07 -11.38
CA GLN A 284 -1.17 -1.45 -12.77
C GLN A 284 -0.10 -0.79 -13.64
N TYR A 285 0.37 0.41 -13.29
CA TYR A 285 1.42 1.09 -14.03
C TYR A 285 2.81 0.69 -13.52
N VAL A 286 3.00 0.71 -12.20
CA VAL A 286 4.31 0.46 -11.59
C VAL A 286 4.81 -0.94 -11.91
N ASN A 287 3.93 -1.96 -11.86
CA ASN A 287 4.28 -3.35 -12.09
C ASN A 287 3.98 -3.84 -13.53
N ASP A 288 3.68 -2.94 -14.48
CA ASP A 288 3.53 -3.33 -15.88
C ASP A 288 4.89 -3.50 -16.55
N THR A 289 5.16 -4.70 -17.02
CA THR A 289 6.39 -5.03 -17.77
C THR A 289 6.60 -4.14 -19.00
N ALA A 290 5.54 -3.65 -19.65
CA ALA A 290 5.61 -2.73 -20.77
C ALA A 290 6.06 -1.32 -20.35
N VAL A 291 5.84 -0.95 -19.09
CA VAL A 291 6.37 0.28 -18.47
C VAL A 291 7.80 0.04 -18.03
N ILE A 292 8.05 -1.02 -17.25
CA ILE A 292 9.35 -1.34 -16.65
C ILE A 292 10.43 -1.47 -17.71
N ARG A 293 10.15 -2.15 -18.83
CA ARG A 293 11.14 -2.37 -19.91
C ARG A 293 11.63 -1.10 -20.61
N LYS A 294 11.01 0.05 -20.35
CA LYS A 294 11.45 1.34 -20.90
C LYS A 294 12.59 1.94 -20.07
N LEU A 295 12.73 1.52 -18.81
CA LEU A 295 13.74 2.01 -17.90
C LEU A 295 15.11 1.42 -18.26
N PRO A 296 16.17 2.24 -18.25
CA PRO A 296 17.51 1.77 -18.53
C PRO A 296 18.06 0.98 -17.35
N ASP A 297 18.81 -0.08 -17.65
CA ASP A 297 19.57 -0.87 -16.68
C ASP A 297 18.75 -1.20 -15.43
N MET A 298 17.55 -1.76 -15.66
CA MET A 298 16.61 -2.16 -14.62
C MET A 298 17.18 -3.35 -13.82
N ILE A 299 17.36 -3.18 -12.52
CA ILE A 299 17.87 -4.18 -11.57
C ILE A 299 16.86 -4.40 -10.46
#